data_AF-A0A953QMD3-F1
#
_entry.id   AF-A0A953QMD3-F1
#
_cell.length_a   1.000
_cell.length_b   1.000
_cell.length_c   1.000
_cell.angle_alpha   90.00
_cell.angle_beta   90.00
_cell.angle_gamma   90.00
#
_symmetry.space_group_name_H-M   'P 1'
#
loop_
_entity.id
_entity.type
_entity.pdbx_description
1 polymer ?
#
loop_
_entity_poly.entity_id
_entity_poly.type
_entity_poly.pdbx_seq_one_letter_code
_entity_poly.pdbx_strand_id
1 'polypeptide(L)'
;MPPETAAVDTEFTRGLGLFDSTMVVIGSMIGSGIFIVSAEMARFIGSPGWLLAAWVLTGFLTVTGALSYGELASMMPRAGGQYVYLREAFSPLWGFLYGWTLFLVIQAGTIAAVGVGFARFLGVL
;
A
#
# COMPACT_ATOMS: atom_id res chain seq x y z
N MET A 1 44.77 -13.71 -24.27
CA MET A 1 44.00 -13.70 -23.02
C MET A 1 42.96 -12.61 -23.15
N PRO A 2 41.67 -12.94 -23.40
CA PRO A 2 40.62 -11.93 -23.42
C PRO A 2 40.40 -11.38 -22.00
N PRO A 3 40.07 -10.09 -21.84
CA PRO A 3 39.80 -9.48 -20.55
C PRO A 3 38.51 -10.07 -19.95
N GLU A 4 38.60 -10.50 -18.70
CA GLU A 4 37.50 -10.99 -17.89
C GLU A 4 36.53 -9.83 -17.63
N THR A 5 35.36 -9.87 -18.28
CA THR A 5 34.29 -8.90 -18.09
C THR A 5 33.80 -9.01 -16.64
N ALA A 6 34.15 -8.04 -15.80
CA ALA A 6 33.64 -7.95 -14.43
C ALA A 6 32.10 -7.97 -14.46
N ALA A 7 31.51 -9.09 -14.06
CA ALA A 7 30.07 -9.19 -13.89
C ALA A 7 29.65 -8.17 -12.83
N VAL A 8 28.83 -7.20 -13.22
CA VAL A 8 28.20 -6.30 -12.25
C VAL A 8 27.21 -7.16 -11.47
N ASP A 9 27.54 -7.48 -10.22
CA ASP A 9 26.64 -8.19 -9.30
C ASP A 9 25.29 -7.45 -9.27
N THR A 10 24.30 -8.04 -9.93
CA THR A 10 22.98 -7.43 -10.17
C THR A 10 21.99 -7.79 -9.07
N GLU A 11 22.48 -8.23 -7.91
CA GLU A 11 21.66 -8.70 -6.80
C GLU A 11 21.49 -7.61 -5.75
N PHE A 12 20.25 -7.34 -5.35
CA PHE A 12 19.94 -6.35 -4.33
C PHE A 12 20.48 -6.80 -2.96
N THR A 13 21.25 -5.93 -2.30
CA THR A 13 21.66 -6.15 -0.91
C THR A 13 20.43 -6.17 0.00
N ARG A 14 20.23 -7.27 0.73
CA ARG A 14 19.18 -7.40 1.75
C ARG A 14 19.55 -6.60 3.01
N GLY A 15 19.36 -5.29 2.94
CA GLY A 15 19.75 -4.36 4.01
C GLY A 15 18.61 -3.87 4.92
N LEU A 16 17.35 -4.12 4.57
CA LEU A 16 16.20 -3.63 5.35
C LEU A 16 15.94 -4.52 6.57
N GLY A 17 16.13 -3.95 7.76
CA GLY A 17 15.76 -4.59 9.02
C GLY A 17 14.26 -4.42 9.35
N LEU A 18 13.86 -4.91 10.52
CA LEU A 18 12.49 -4.73 11.03
C LEU A 18 12.14 -3.24 11.18
N PHE A 19 13.05 -2.47 11.76
CA PHE A 19 12.84 -1.04 11.98
C PHE A 19 12.69 -0.29 10.66
N ASP A 20 13.61 -0.49 9.72
CA ASP A 20 13.58 0.16 8.40
C ASP A 20 12.29 -0.18 7.64
N SER A 21 11.93 -1.46 7.61
CA SER A 21 10.70 -1.94 6.95
C SER A 21 9.46 -1.33 7.60
N THR A 22 9.43 -1.26 8.94
CA THR A 22 8.30 -0.66 9.67
C THR A 22 8.18 0.84 9.38
N MET A 23 9.31 1.56 9.36
CA MET A 23 9.32 2.99 9.05
C MET A 23 8.86 3.28 7.62
N VAL A 24 9.28 2.47 6.65
CA VAL A 24 8.81 2.57 5.25
C VAL A 24 7.30 2.36 5.16
N VAL A 25 6.75 1.38 5.86
CA VAL A 25 5.31 1.14 5.89
C VAL A 25 4.58 2.32 6.55
N ILE A 26 5.02 2.80 7.71
CA ILE A 26 4.40 3.95 8.38
C ILE A 26 4.41 5.19 7.46
N GLY A 27 5.55 5.48 6.83
CA GLY A 27 5.70 6.62 5.92
C GLY A 27 4.84 6.53 4.65
N SER A 28 4.57 5.32 4.16
CA SER A 28 3.69 5.11 3.01
C SER A 28 2.20 5.14 3.35
N MET A 29 1.82 4.86 4.60
CA MET A 29 0.42 4.84 5.04
C MET A 29 -0.08 6.22 5.52
N ILE A 30 0.76 6.99 6.20
CA ILE A 30 0.38 8.31 6.73
C ILE A 30 0.44 9.34 5.60
N GLY A 31 -0.72 9.81 5.14
CA GLY A 31 -0.83 10.83 4.10
C GLY A 31 -1.95 11.84 4.35
N SER A 32 -2.32 12.58 3.31
CA SER A 32 -3.37 13.63 3.38
C SER A 32 -4.78 13.11 3.72
N GLY A 33 -5.00 11.80 3.60
CA GLY A 33 -6.27 11.14 3.90
C GLY A 33 -6.78 11.40 5.32
N ILE A 34 -5.88 11.51 6.32
CA ILE A 34 -6.27 11.81 7.70
C ILE A 34 -7.00 13.16 7.82
N PHE A 35 -6.66 14.14 6.99
CA PHE A 35 -7.26 15.47 7.01
C PHE A 35 -8.49 15.53 6.12
N ILE A 36 -8.41 14.99 4.90
CA ILE A 36 -9.50 15.09 3.91
C ILE A 36 -10.66 14.18 4.29
N VAL A 37 -10.39 12.89 4.50
CA VAL A 37 -11.43 11.87 4.73
C VAL A 37 -12.08 12.08 6.09
N SER A 38 -11.30 12.37 7.14
CA SER A 38 -11.88 12.63 8.48
C SER A 38 -12.77 13.87 8.47
N ALA A 39 -12.37 14.94 7.78
CA ALA A 39 -13.19 16.14 7.66
C ALA A 39 -14.50 15.86 6.91
N GLU A 40 -14.44 15.06 5.85
CA GLU A 40 -15.62 14.64 5.10
C GLU A 40 -16.55 13.74 5.94
N MET A 41 -15.99 12.74 6.63
CA MET A 41 -16.72 11.89 7.57
C MET A 41 -17.41 12.71 8.67
N ALA A 42 -16.72 13.69 9.25
CA ALA A 42 -17.28 14.55 10.29
C ALA A 42 -18.53 15.31 9.81
N ARG A 43 -18.59 15.69 8.53
CA ARG A 43 -19.75 16.38 7.93
C ARG A 43 -20.96 15.47 7.77
N PHE A 44 -20.76 14.17 7.55
CA PHE A 44 -21.86 13.21 7.36
C PHE A 44 -22.33 12.56 8.66
N ILE A 45 -21.42 12.30 9.59
CA ILE A 45 -21.70 11.53 10.82
C ILE A 45 -22.30 12.41 11.94
N GLY A 46 -22.11 13.73 11.88
CA GLY A 46 -22.80 14.72 12.73
C GLY A 46 -22.40 14.75 14.21
N SER A 47 -21.68 13.74 14.72
CA SER A 47 -21.16 13.69 16.09
C SER A 47 -19.69 13.24 16.15
N PRO A 48 -18.83 13.94 16.91
CA PRO A 48 -17.43 13.53 17.12
C PRO A 48 -17.29 12.13 17.72
N GLY A 49 -18.23 11.70 18.57
CA GLY A 49 -18.18 10.37 19.19
C GLY A 49 -18.31 9.24 18.16
N TRP A 50 -19.21 9.41 17.19
CA TRP A 50 -19.39 8.44 16.10
C TRP A 50 -18.22 8.44 15.12
N LEU A 51 -17.56 9.58 14.92
CA LEU A 51 -16.32 9.65 14.13
C LEU A 51 -15.21 8.81 14.78
N LEU A 52 -15.01 8.95 16.09
CA LEU A 52 -14.01 8.16 16.84
C LEU A 52 -14.36 6.67 16.84
N ALA A 53 -15.64 6.32 17.00
CA ALA A 53 -16.09 4.93 16.91
C ALA A 53 -15.81 4.31 15.53
N ALA A 54 -16.06 5.07 14.45
CA ALA A 54 -15.74 4.65 13.09
C ALA A 54 -14.22 4.42 12.91
N TRP A 55 -13.38 5.30 13.45
CA TRP A 55 -11.92 5.17 13.44
C TRP A 55 -11.43 3.91 14.17
N VAL A 56 -11.98 3.63 15.35
CA VAL A 56 -11.62 2.42 16.11
C VAL A 56 -12.04 1.17 15.35
N LEU A 57 -13.25 1.17 14.77
CA LEU A 57 -13.75 0.04 13.98
C LEU A 57 -12.90 -0.22 12.74
N THR A 58 -12.60 0.80 11.96
CA THR A 58 -11.75 0.66 10.76
C THR A 58 -10.33 0.26 11.13
N GLY A 59 -9.76 0.82 12.21
CA GLY A 59 -8.45 0.42 12.72
C GLY A 59 -8.39 -1.07 13.09
N PHE A 60 -9.41 -1.58 13.76
CA PHE A 60 -9.51 -3.00 14.09
C PHE A 60 -9.58 -3.89 12.83
N LEU A 61 -10.38 -3.50 11.84
CA LEU A 61 -10.47 -4.21 10.56
C LEU A 61 -9.13 -4.20 9.81
N THR A 62 -8.43 -3.06 9.80
CA THR A 62 -7.11 -2.93 9.17
C THR A 62 -6.07 -3.81 9.84
N VAL A 63 -6.02 -3.87 11.17
CA VAL A 63 -5.10 -4.76 11.91
C VAL A 63 -5.37 -6.22 11.56
N THR A 64 -6.64 -6.62 11.53
CA THR A 64 -7.02 -7.99 11.17
C THR A 64 -6.55 -8.34 9.76
N GLY A 65 -6.75 -7.44 8.79
CA GLY A 65 -6.25 -7.63 7.43
C GLY A 65 -4.72 -7.68 7.35
N ALA A 66 -4.03 -6.82 8.10
CA ALA A 66 -2.57 -6.77 8.14
C ALA A 66 -1.96 -8.07 8.68
N LEU A 67 -2.56 -8.67 9.71
CA LEU A 67 -2.14 -9.96 10.24
C LEU A 67 -2.31 -11.08 9.20
N SER A 68 -3.46 -11.15 8.52
CA SER A 68 -3.68 -12.12 7.44
C SER A 68 -2.67 -11.96 6.29
N TYR A 69 -2.33 -10.73 5.92
CA TYR A 69 -1.28 -10.47 4.93
C TYR A 69 0.11 -10.81 5.45
N GLY A 70 0.37 -10.63 6.75
CA GLY A 70 1.62 -11.03 7.40
C GLY A 70 1.86 -12.53 7.33
N GLU A 71 0.82 -13.35 7.56
CA GLU A 71 0.89 -14.80 7.41
C GLU A 71 1.24 -15.20 5.97
N LEU A 72 0.54 -14.64 4.98
CA LEU A 72 0.82 -14.88 3.56
C LEU A 72 2.23 -14.44 3.15
N ALA A 73 2.70 -13.29 3.65
CA ALA A 73 4.05 -12.79 3.40
C ALA A 73 5.14 -13.70 3.98
N SER A 74 4.88 -14.31 5.14
CA SER A 74 5.79 -15.29 5.74
C SER A 74 5.81 -16.62 4.98
N MET A 75 4.66 -17.06 4.46
CA MET A 75 4.54 -18.31 3.69
C MET A 75 5.15 -18.19 2.28
N MET A 76 5.03 -17.02 1.65
CA MET A 76 5.51 -16.75 0.29
C MET A 76 6.45 -15.54 0.28
N PRO A 77 7.71 -15.69 0.74
CA PRO A 77 8.70 -14.61 0.83
C PRO A 77 9.31 -14.29 -0.54
N ARG A 78 8.47 -14.02 -1.54
CA ARG A 78 8.84 -13.64 -2.90
C ARG A 78 8.43 -12.18 -3.13
N ALA A 79 9.26 -11.44 -3.86
CA ALA A 79 8.90 -10.09 -4.29
C ALA A 79 7.67 -10.14 -5.23
N GLY A 80 6.62 -9.38 -4.89
CA GLY A 80 5.42 -9.27 -5.72
C GLY A 80 4.08 -9.23 -4.96
N GLY A 81 4.08 -9.43 -3.64
CA GLY A 81 2.92 -9.14 -2.77
C GLY A 81 1.61 -9.80 -3.21
N GLN A 82 0.51 -9.03 -3.23
CA GLN A 82 -0.84 -9.50 -3.55
C GLN A 82 -0.94 -10.20 -4.91
N TYR A 83 -0.15 -9.77 -5.91
CA TYR A 83 -0.10 -10.43 -7.22
C TYR A 83 0.39 -11.88 -7.10
N VAL A 84 1.47 -12.11 -6.33
CA VAL A 84 2.02 -13.45 -6.13
C VAL A 84 1.05 -14.33 -5.37
N TYR A 85 0.38 -13.79 -4.35
CA TYR A 85 -0.60 -14.54 -3.55
C TYR A 85 -1.78 -15.01 -4.40
N LEU A 86 -2.35 -14.12 -5.22
CA LEU A 86 -3.47 -14.45 -6.11
C LEU A 86 -3.06 -15.43 -7.22
N ARG A 87 -1.86 -15.26 -7.76
CA ARG A 87 -1.32 -16.16 -8.79
C ARG A 87 -1.14 -17.58 -8.26
N GLU A 88 -0.60 -17.72 -7.05
CA GLU A 88 -0.30 -19.01 -6.45
C GLU A 88 -1.55 -19.70 -5.87
N ALA A 89 -2.48 -18.93 -5.29
CA ALA A 89 -3.68 -19.48 -4.65
C ALA A 89 -4.80 -19.85 -5.64
N PHE A 90 -4.96 -19.12 -6.75
CA PHE A 90 -6.09 -19.31 -7.66
C PHE A 90 -5.66 -19.77 -9.05
N SER A 91 -5.00 -18.90 -9.82
CA SER A 91 -4.40 -19.24 -11.13
C SER A 91 -3.61 -18.05 -11.71
N PRO A 92 -2.79 -18.26 -12.75
CA PRO A 92 -2.11 -17.19 -13.48
C PRO A 92 -3.01 -16.09 -14.03
N LEU A 93 -4.25 -16.44 -14.41
CA LEU A 93 -5.22 -15.47 -14.92
C LEU A 93 -5.62 -14.45 -13.85
N TRP A 94 -5.87 -14.91 -12.62
CA TRP A 94 -6.25 -14.02 -11.51
C TRP A 94 -5.10 -13.10 -11.11
N GLY A 95 -3.86 -13.61 -11.12
CA GLY A 95 -2.67 -12.77 -10.98
C GLY A 95 -2.61 -11.70 -12.07
N PHE A 96 -2.79 -12.07 -13.34
CA PHE A 96 -2.78 -11.13 -14.46
C PHE A 96 -3.86 -10.06 -14.35
N LEU A 97 -5.12 -10.44 -14.08
CA LEU A 97 -6.23 -9.51 -13.94
C LEU A 97 -5.99 -8.52 -12.78
N TYR A 98 -5.50 -9.03 -11.64
CA TYR A 98 -5.15 -8.17 -10.53
C TYR A 98 -4.01 -7.20 -10.90
N GLY A 99 -2.94 -7.69 -11.54
CA GLY A 99 -1.84 -6.83 -12.00
C GLY A 99 -2.29 -5.76 -13.01
N TRP A 100 -3.17 -6.12 -13.94
CA TRP A 100 -3.76 -5.21 -14.93
C TRP A 100 -4.59 -4.12 -14.25
N THR A 101 -5.48 -4.48 -13.34
CA THR A 101 -6.29 -3.52 -12.58
C THR A 101 -5.43 -2.66 -11.65
N LEU A 102 -4.45 -3.26 -10.98
CA LEU A 102 -3.50 -2.55 -10.12
C LEU A 102 -2.78 -1.46 -10.90
N PHE A 103 -2.22 -1.80 -12.05
CA PHE A 103 -1.45 -0.86 -12.86
C PHE A 103 -2.31 0.23 -13.50
N LEU A 104 -3.41 -0.14 -14.18
CA LEU A 104 -4.19 0.81 -14.98
C LEU A 104 -5.21 1.61 -14.17
N VAL A 105 -5.79 1.02 -13.13
CA VAL A 105 -6.92 1.62 -12.41
C VAL A 105 -6.48 2.10 -11.04
N ILE A 106 -5.91 1.21 -10.21
CA ILE A 106 -5.61 1.52 -8.81
C ILE A 106 -4.50 2.57 -8.73
N GLN A 107 -3.34 2.31 -9.33
CA GLN A 107 -2.19 3.22 -9.25
C GLN A 107 -2.49 4.57 -9.92
N ALA A 108 -3.14 4.56 -11.09
CA ALA A 108 -3.56 5.79 -11.76
C ALA A 108 -4.54 6.60 -10.90
N GLY A 109 -5.54 5.94 -10.31
CA GLY A 109 -6.51 6.56 -9.40
C GLY A 109 -5.86 7.12 -8.14
N THR A 110 -4.92 6.40 -7.53
CA THR A 110 -4.17 6.86 -6.36
C THR A 110 -3.36 8.11 -6.67
N ILE A 111 -2.63 8.13 -7.79
CA ILE A 111 -1.85 9.31 -8.21
C ILE A 111 -2.78 10.50 -8.47
N ALA A 112 -3.91 10.29 -9.15
CA ALA A 112 -4.90 11.34 -9.38
C ALA A 112 -5.47 11.89 -8.07
N ALA A 113 -5.85 11.02 -7.13
CA ALA A 113 -6.37 11.42 -5.83
C ALA A 113 -5.35 12.21 -5.01
N VAL A 114 -4.08 11.79 -5.00
CA VAL A 114 -2.98 12.53 -4.35
C VAL A 114 -2.79 13.90 -5.01
N GLY A 115 -2.83 13.99 -6.34
CA GLY A 115 -2.73 15.24 -7.08
C GLY A 115 -3.87 16.21 -6.77
N VAL A 116 -5.11 15.73 -6.70
CA VAL A 116 -6.28 16.53 -6.30
C VAL A 116 -6.14 16.99 -4.85
N GLY A 117 -5.73 16.10 -3.94
CA GLY A 117 -5.46 16.45 -2.55
C GLY A 117 -4.41 17.56 -2.42
N PHE A 118 -3.30 17.45 -3.16
CA PHE A 118 -2.24 18.45 -3.19
C PHE A 118 -2.75 19.80 -3.71
N ALA A 119 -3.48 19.82 -4.84
CA ALA A 119 -4.05 21.05 -5.40
C ALA A 119 -5.00 21.77 -4.42
N ARG A 120 -5.81 21.00 -3.68
CA ARG A 120 -6.72 21.50 -2.66
C ARG A 120 -5.98 22.14 -1.48
N PHE A 121 -4.85 21.57 -1.05
CA PHE A 121 -4.03 22.15 0.02
C PHE A 121 -3.19 23.35 -0.45
N LEU A 122 -2.86 23.45 -1.73
CA LEU A 122 -2.24 24.65 -2.32
C LEU A 122 -3.26 25.79 -2.56
N GLY A 123 -4.56 25.53 -2.46
CA GLY A 123 -5.62 26.51 -2.71
C GLY A 123 -5.85 26.81 -4.20
N VAL A 124 -5.40 25.93 -5.10
CA VAL A 124 -5.63 26.03 -6.55
C VAL A 124 -7.00 25.44 -6.94
N LEU A 125 -7.56 24.59 -6.07
CA LEU A 125 -8.87 23.95 -6.22
C LEU A 125 -9.69 24.09 -4.92
#